data_AF-A0AAU6T340-F1
#
_entry.id   AF-A0AAU6T340-F1
#
_cell.length_a   1.000
_cell.length_b   1.000
_cell.length_c   1.000
_cell.angle_alpha   90.00
_cell.angle_beta   90.00
_cell.angle_gamma   90.00
#
_symmetry.space_group_name_H-M   'P 1'
#
loop_
_entity.id
_entity.type
_entity.pdbx_description
1 polymer ?
#
loop_
_entity_poly.entity_id
_entity_poly.type
_entity_poly.pdbx_seq_one_letter_code
_entity_poly.pdbx_strand_id
1 'polypeptide(L)'
;MGRRRHNGLLIAIILLFLISSGCGLYLQHKQDQLLDTYYRNVHWNISQVMLESQRFLFDLRLYRAGRLEMETLSLHYDLLWNRLDIFLIGSETAEVRERYGLGRHVARLFEQLKQLEPLMDGGTVPWREFDILLAQMGEQTRQIEQIGEHILSGQERETSVNQIRDTLFWLQIWQLVLLATGGVLVYALIRANLQNRRLSLSDPLTRLGNRRALQEELARALQTPGVLALVVLDLKRFKQVNDLLGYQVGDRLLQTVASKLQQAHQGNAYRLGGDEFAVILTAGKQPLAVQIRDLMALLHFEFVTRESRFDLACRLGGSEVLPPQDPVRLLDQAILALNQAKRDGSSEPVWYQPGMQQQLMLNQQQTQRLRDWLADEAPCPLLIDRLALCSEQGERLWQWSLRWQESLAPCEVSWLQEGGLLGPVMARLLQEDDTAASERESRLVALDNQVQLAHVLAYLPDVLPNPLVLRVPTLQQEAALLARVQACGCVLALAELGSCTPVMLAAGWSVRYWLPEPATHGDLLQPLANRLGLLWLRPVETPEANNPANP
;
A
#
# COMPACT_ATOMS: atom_id res chain seq x y z
N MET A 1 -35.03 9.13 -15.63
CA MET A 1 -35.64 7.89 -15.10
C MET A 1 -34.67 6.92 -14.39
N GLY A 2 -33.37 6.86 -14.73
CA GLY A 2 -32.42 5.88 -14.14
C GLY A 2 -32.09 6.05 -12.65
N ARG A 3 -31.88 7.29 -12.15
CA ARG A 3 -31.52 7.56 -10.73
C ARG A 3 -32.61 7.15 -9.73
N ARG A 4 -33.89 7.36 -10.06
CA ARG A 4 -35.02 6.94 -9.19
C ARG A 4 -35.16 5.41 -9.12
N ARG A 5 -34.92 4.70 -10.23
CA ARG A 5 -34.91 3.23 -10.26
C ARG A 5 -33.74 2.65 -9.46
N HIS A 6 -32.56 3.26 -9.54
CA HIS A 6 -31.38 2.84 -8.77
C HIS A 6 -31.57 3.01 -7.26
N ASN A 7 -32.11 4.16 -6.84
CA ASN A 7 -32.41 4.41 -5.42
C ASN A 7 -33.51 3.48 -4.89
N GLY A 8 -34.54 3.19 -5.71
CA GLY A 8 -35.58 2.22 -5.35
C GLY A 8 -35.05 0.80 -5.17
N LEU A 9 -34.12 0.37 -6.03
CA LEU A 9 -33.46 -0.94 -5.90
C LEU A 9 -32.61 -1.02 -4.64
N LEU A 10 -31.88 0.03 -4.29
CA LEU A 10 -31.05 0.07 -3.08
C LEU A 10 -31.91 -0.01 -1.81
N ILE A 11 -33.03 0.72 -1.77
CA ILE A 11 -33.99 0.67 -0.67
C ILE A 11 -34.60 -0.72 -0.53
N ALA A 12 -34.96 -1.36 -1.66
CA ALA A 12 -35.49 -2.73 -1.65
C ALA A 12 -34.48 -3.74 -1.09
N ILE A 13 -33.19 -3.61 -1.43
CA ILE A 13 -32.12 -4.48 -0.92
C ILE A 13 -31.93 -4.26 0.59
N ILE A 14 -31.96 -3.01 1.08
CA ILE A 14 -31.85 -2.71 2.51
C ILE A 14 -33.04 -3.29 3.29
N LEU A 15 -34.26 -3.14 2.77
CA LEU A 15 -35.45 -3.72 3.39
C LEU A 15 -35.38 -5.25 3.41
N LEU A 16 -34.94 -5.87 2.32
CA LEU A 16 -34.75 -7.33 2.26
C LEU A 16 -33.73 -7.81 3.28
N PHE A 17 -32.62 -7.09 3.46
CA PHE A 17 -31.61 -7.39 4.48
C PHE A 17 -32.19 -7.32 5.90
N LEU A 18 -32.95 -6.26 6.22
CA LEU A 18 -33.58 -6.10 7.53
C LEU A 18 -34.62 -7.20 7.81
N ILE A 19 -35.47 -7.50 6.83
CA ILE A 19 -36.48 -8.57 6.95
C ILE A 19 -35.81 -9.93 7.14
N SER A 20 -34.76 -10.22 6.36
CA SER A 20 -33.99 -11.46 6.47
C SER A 20 -33.35 -11.63 7.84
N SER A 21 -32.78 -10.55 8.40
CA SER A 21 -32.19 -10.57 9.74
C SER A 21 -33.25 -10.78 10.83
N GLY A 22 -34.39 -10.08 10.74
CA GLY A 22 -35.51 -10.24 11.68
C GLY A 22 -36.12 -11.64 11.65
N CYS A 23 -36.37 -12.18 10.45
CA CYS A 23 -36.86 -13.56 10.29
C CYS A 23 -35.88 -14.59 10.84
N GLY A 24 -34.57 -14.42 10.59
CA GLY A 24 -33.54 -15.32 11.11
C GLY A 24 -33.52 -15.37 12.64
N LEU A 25 -33.55 -14.20 13.29
CA LEU A 25 -33.60 -14.10 14.76
C LEU A 25 -34.88 -14.73 15.34
N TYR A 26 -36.03 -14.50 14.70
CA TYR A 26 -37.30 -15.08 15.12
C TYR A 26 -37.30 -16.62 15.01
N LEU A 27 -36.79 -17.16 13.89
CA LEU A 27 -36.65 -18.60 13.68
C LEU A 27 -35.70 -19.24 14.71
N GLN A 28 -34.58 -18.59 15.02
CA GLN A 28 -33.63 -19.06 16.01
C GLN A 28 -34.26 -19.10 17.41
N HIS A 29 -34.95 -18.04 17.83
CA HIS A 29 -35.62 -18.00 19.13
C HIS A 29 -36.69 -19.09 19.27
N LYS A 30 -37.46 -19.34 18.19
CA LYS A 30 -38.45 -20.42 18.15
C LYS A 30 -37.80 -21.80 18.27
N GLN A 31 -36.63 -21.99 17.66
CA GLN A 31 -35.89 -23.25 17.71
C GLN A 31 -35.38 -23.56 19.12
N ASP A 32 -34.82 -22.57 19.83
CA ASP A 32 -34.33 -22.73 21.20
C ASP A 32 -35.46 -23.17 22.15
N GLN A 33 -36.65 -22.54 22.04
CA GLN A 33 -37.81 -22.90 22.85
C GLN A 33 -38.29 -24.34 22.63
N LEU A 34 -38.28 -24.82 21.38
CA LEU A 34 -38.72 -26.16 21.03
C LEU A 34 -37.73 -27.24 21.51
N LEU A 35 -36.42 -26.99 21.42
CA LEU A 35 -35.39 -27.93 21.85
C LEU A 35 -35.36 -28.12 23.36
N ASP A 36 -35.44 -27.04 24.14
CA ASP A 36 -35.34 -27.12 25.60
C ASP A 36 -36.58 -27.79 26.23
N THR A 37 -37.78 -27.42 25.77
CA THR A 37 -39.05 -27.90 26.35
C THR A 37 -39.30 -29.39 26.06
N TYR A 38 -39.10 -29.84 24.82
CA TYR A 38 -39.49 -31.20 24.41
C TYR A 38 -38.40 -32.26 24.68
N TYR A 39 -37.13 -31.96 24.40
CA TYR A 39 -36.10 -33.00 24.35
C TYR A 39 -35.36 -33.21 25.67
N ARG A 40 -35.09 -32.15 26.44
CA ARG A 40 -34.28 -32.29 27.67
C ARG A 40 -35.13 -32.62 28.88
N ASN A 41 -36.21 -31.89 29.12
CA ASN A 41 -36.85 -31.96 30.43
C ASN A 41 -38.00 -32.98 30.48
N VAL A 42 -38.83 -33.06 29.43
CA VAL A 42 -39.96 -34.02 29.39
C VAL A 42 -39.49 -35.47 29.28
N HIS A 43 -38.60 -35.78 28.34
CA HIS A 43 -38.07 -37.13 28.15
C HIS A 43 -37.31 -37.64 29.37
N TRP A 44 -36.49 -36.76 29.99
CA TRP A 44 -35.75 -37.11 31.20
C TRP A 44 -36.70 -37.40 32.36
N ASN A 45 -37.70 -36.53 32.61
CA ASN A 45 -38.67 -36.73 33.68
C ASN A 45 -39.47 -38.04 33.53
N ILE A 46 -39.94 -38.36 32.32
CA ILE A 46 -40.66 -39.62 32.05
C ILE A 46 -39.76 -40.83 32.32
N SER A 47 -38.53 -40.80 31.78
CA SER A 47 -37.58 -41.91 31.93
C SER A 47 -37.19 -42.14 33.40
N GLN A 48 -37.02 -41.07 34.17
CA GLN A 48 -36.72 -41.16 35.60
C GLN A 48 -37.89 -41.76 36.40
N VAL A 49 -39.13 -41.33 36.12
CA VAL A 49 -40.32 -41.90 36.77
C VAL A 49 -40.48 -43.40 36.44
N MET A 50 -40.25 -43.79 35.19
CA MET A 50 -40.27 -45.20 34.78
C MET A 50 -39.20 -46.02 35.52
N LEU A 51 -37.94 -45.56 35.51
CA LEU A 51 -36.83 -46.29 36.11
C LEU A 51 -36.98 -46.43 37.62
N GLU A 52 -37.28 -45.33 38.33
CA GLU A 52 -37.39 -45.37 39.79
C GLU A 52 -38.64 -46.13 40.25
N SER A 53 -39.75 -46.09 39.51
CA SER A 53 -40.94 -46.88 39.85
C SER A 53 -40.70 -48.39 39.71
N GLN A 54 -40.00 -48.82 38.65
CA GLN A 54 -39.59 -50.21 38.48
C GLN A 54 -38.60 -50.66 39.55
N ARG A 55 -37.59 -49.84 39.82
CA ARG A 55 -36.58 -50.10 40.84
C ARG A 55 -37.22 -50.29 42.21
N PHE A 56 -38.07 -49.36 42.62
CA PHE A 56 -38.75 -49.43 43.90
C PHE A 56 -39.68 -50.65 44.00
N LEU A 57 -40.41 -50.99 42.93
CA LEU A 57 -41.24 -52.19 42.89
C LEU A 57 -40.42 -53.48 43.06
N PHE A 58 -39.22 -53.52 42.48
CA PHE A 58 -38.28 -54.64 42.65
C PHE A 58 -37.75 -54.70 44.09
N ASP A 59 -37.41 -53.56 44.67
CA ASP A 59 -36.91 -53.46 46.05
C ASP A 59 -37.98 -53.89 47.07
N LEU A 60 -39.25 -53.53 46.86
CA LEU A 60 -40.35 -54.02 47.69
C LEU A 60 -40.48 -55.55 47.63
N ARG A 61 -40.25 -56.18 46.47
CA ARG A 61 -40.24 -57.65 46.34
C ARG A 61 -39.06 -58.28 47.07
N LEU A 62 -37.87 -57.66 47.01
CA LEU A 62 -36.70 -58.14 47.73
C LEU A 62 -36.87 -58.01 49.24
N TYR A 63 -37.40 -56.88 49.70
CA TYR A 63 -37.73 -56.65 51.11
C TYR A 63 -38.73 -57.69 51.62
N ARG A 64 -39.80 -57.95 50.84
CA ARG A 64 -40.79 -59.00 51.14
C ARG A 64 -40.19 -60.40 51.27
N ALA A 65 -39.12 -60.67 50.53
CA ALA A 65 -38.38 -61.93 50.57
C ALA A 65 -37.29 -61.97 51.67
N GLY A 66 -37.16 -60.90 52.47
CA GLY A 66 -36.13 -60.77 53.52
C GLY A 66 -34.72 -60.58 52.99
N ARG A 67 -34.57 -60.09 51.73
CA ARG A 67 -33.28 -59.97 51.03
C ARG A 67 -32.79 -58.52 50.87
N LEU A 68 -33.54 -57.54 51.39
CA LEU A 68 -33.20 -56.12 51.34
C LEU A 68 -33.37 -55.52 52.74
N GLU A 69 -32.45 -54.65 53.13
CA GLU A 69 -32.53 -53.90 54.39
C GLU A 69 -33.48 -52.72 54.26
N MET A 70 -34.15 -52.37 55.37
CA MET A 70 -35.11 -51.25 55.41
C MET A 70 -34.45 -49.91 55.04
N GLU A 71 -33.20 -49.69 55.45
CA GLU A 71 -32.46 -48.45 55.15
C GLU A 71 -32.34 -48.20 53.64
N THR A 72 -32.06 -49.26 52.87
CA THR A 72 -31.98 -49.16 51.40
C THR A 72 -33.36 -48.94 50.78
N LEU A 73 -34.40 -49.58 51.31
CA LEU A 73 -35.78 -49.41 50.84
C LEU A 73 -36.28 -47.97 51.08
N SER A 74 -35.98 -47.39 52.25
CA SER A 74 -36.34 -46.01 52.60
C SER A 74 -35.69 -45.00 51.67
N LEU A 75 -34.42 -45.19 51.31
CA LEU A 75 -33.73 -44.29 50.36
C LEU A 75 -34.41 -44.28 48.99
N HIS A 76 -34.78 -45.46 48.46
CA HIS A 76 -35.45 -45.55 47.16
C HIS A 76 -36.92 -45.10 47.22
N TYR A 77 -37.56 -45.19 48.39
CA TYR A 77 -38.86 -44.58 48.65
C TYR A 77 -38.80 -43.05 48.48
N ASP A 78 -37.86 -42.39 49.16
CA ASP A 78 -37.70 -40.94 49.08
C ASP A 78 -37.36 -40.46 47.66
N LEU A 79 -36.52 -41.23 46.96
CA LEU A 79 -36.15 -40.94 45.59
C LEU A 79 -37.36 -41.02 44.65
N LEU A 80 -38.14 -42.10 44.73
CA LEU A 80 -39.35 -42.24 43.93
C LEU A 80 -40.37 -41.16 44.27
N TRP A 81 -40.57 -40.87 45.57
CA TRP A 81 -41.47 -39.81 46.03
C TRP A 81 -41.16 -38.48 45.34
N ASN A 82 -39.90 -38.04 45.39
CA ASN A 82 -39.45 -36.80 44.80
C ASN A 82 -39.66 -36.79 43.27
N ARG A 83 -39.36 -37.91 42.59
CA ARG A 83 -39.58 -38.01 41.13
C ARG A 83 -41.05 -37.92 40.74
N LEU A 84 -41.95 -38.57 41.49
CA LEU A 84 -43.38 -38.50 41.23
C LEU A 84 -43.92 -37.09 41.51
N ASP A 85 -43.44 -36.43 42.57
CA ASP A 85 -43.85 -35.07 42.94
C ASP A 85 -43.44 -34.03 41.88
N ILE A 86 -42.16 -34.02 41.48
CA ILE A 86 -41.66 -33.18 40.38
C ILE A 86 -42.47 -33.42 39.10
N PHE A 87 -42.76 -34.68 38.79
CA PHE A 87 -43.52 -35.02 37.59
C PHE A 87 -44.96 -34.51 37.61
N LEU A 88 -45.62 -34.51 38.78
CA LEU A 88 -47.02 -34.07 38.92
C LEU A 88 -47.17 -32.55 38.94
N ILE A 89 -46.18 -31.82 39.48
CA ILE A 89 -46.22 -30.36 39.64
C ILE A 89 -45.61 -29.63 38.43
N GLY A 90 -44.58 -30.19 37.80
CA GLY A 90 -43.81 -29.50 36.76
C GLY A 90 -44.67 -28.98 35.59
N SER A 91 -44.44 -27.74 35.16
CA SER A 91 -45.14 -27.19 33.97
C SER A 91 -44.73 -27.90 32.68
N GLU A 92 -43.52 -28.44 32.65
CA GLU A 92 -42.93 -29.10 31.48
C GLU A 92 -43.64 -30.42 31.16
N THR A 93 -44.03 -31.18 32.18
CA THR A 93 -44.74 -32.46 32.03
C THR A 93 -46.26 -32.28 31.89
N ALA A 94 -46.78 -31.04 31.94
CA ALA A 94 -48.21 -30.75 31.92
C ALA A 94 -48.92 -31.29 30.67
N GLU A 95 -48.35 -31.04 29.49
CA GLU A 95 -48.91 -31.51 28.22
C GLU A 95 -48.98 -33.05 28.22
N VAL A 96 -47.91 -33.72 28.64
CA VAL A 96 -47.86 -35.19 28.64
C VAL A 96 -48.82 -35.79 29.66
N ARG A 97 -48.95 -35.19 30.84
CA ARG A 97 -49.85 -35.64 31.90
C ARG A 97 -51.30 -35.71 31.42
N GLU A 98 -51.74 -34.68 30.70
CA GLU A 98 -53.11 -34.55 30.23
C GLU A 98 -53.35 -35.33 28.93
N ARG A 99 -52.48 -35.14 27.94
CA ARG A 99 -52.66 -35.68 26.58
C ARG A 99 -52.56 -37.20 26.50
N TYR A 100 -51.64 -37.81 27.24
CA TYR A 100 -51.43 -39.27 27.24
C TYR A 100 -52.05 -39.97 28.46
N GLY A 101 -52.68 -39.20 29.36
CA GLY A 101 -53.26 -39.73 30.59
C GLY A 101 -52.24 -40.27 31.61
N LEU A 102 -50.94 -40.06 31.38
CA LEU A 102 -49.85 -40.52 32.24
C LEU A 102 -49.97 -39.93 33.66
N GLY A 103 -50.46 -38.69 33.78
CA GLY A 103 -50.66 -38.03 35.07
C GLY A 103 -51.62 -38.79 36.00
N ARG A 104 -52.64 -39.48 35.45
CA ARG A 104 -53.58 -40.28 36.25
C ARG A 104 -52.91 -41.51 36.86
N HIS A 105 -52.04 -42.18 36.12
CA HIS A 105 -51.33 -43.37 36.59
C HIS A 105 -50.23 -43.00 37.59
N VAL A 106 -49.49 -41.93 37.32
CA VAL A 106 -48.49 -41.38 38.26
C VAL A 106 -49.14 -40.94 39.58
N ALA A 107 -50.27 -40.23 39.52
CA ALA A 107 -51.00 -39.83 40.73
C ALA A 107 -51.51 -41.02 41.55
N ARG A 108 -52.03 -42.07 40.88
CA ARG A 108 -52.44 -43.31 41.57
C ARG A 108 -51.26 -44.04 42.21
N LEU A 109 -50.12 -44.10 41.52
CA LEU A 109 -48.90 -44.67 42.08
C LEU A 109 -48.42 -43.87 43.31
N PHE A 110 -48.50 -42.55 43.26
CA PHE A 110 -48.15 -41.67 44.38
C PHE A 110 -49.05 -41.89 45.60
N GLU A 111 -50.36 -42.04 45.41
CA GLU A 111 -51.29 -42.38 46.50
C GLU A 111 -51.07 -43.79 47.07
N GLN A 112 -50.61 -44.74 46.26
CA GLN A 112 -50.21 -46.06 46.73
C GLN A 112 -48.88 -46.02 47.49
N LEU A 113 -47.94 -45.19 47.05
CA LEU A 113 -46.68 -44.95 47.73
C LEU A 113 -46.91 -44.37 49.14
N LYS A 114 -47.83 -43.41 49.29
CA LYS A 114 -48.26 -42.89 50.61
C LYS A 114 -48.75 -43.97 51.57
N GLN A 115 -49.44 -45.00 51.07
CA GLN A 115 -49.93 -46.09 51.92
C GLN A 115 -48.81 -46.97 52.50
N LEU A 116 -47.57 -46.84 52.00
CA LEU A 116 -46.38 -47.50 52.53
C LEU A 116 -45.64 -46.66 53.59
N GLU A 117 -46.04 -45.41 53.84
CA GLU A 117 -45.41 -44.53 54.84
C GLU A 117 -45.33 -45.15 56.25
N PRO A 118 -46.38 -45.84 56.77
CA PRO A 118 -46.29 -46.51 58.07
C PRO A 118 -45.22 -47.62 58.14
N LEU A 119 -44.85 -48.20 57.00
CA LEU A 119 -43.76 -49.19 56.92
C LEU A 119 -42.39 -48.51 56.99
N MET A 120 -42.25 -47.32 56.41
CA MET A 120 -40.99 -46.55 56.43
C MET A 120 -40.70 -45.98 57.82
N ASP A 121 -41.73 -45.58 58.56
CA ASP A 121 -41.63 -45.04 59.93
C ASP A 121 -41.34 -46.12 61.02
N GLY A 122 -41.00 -47.34 60.62
CA GLY A 122 -40.71 -48.45 61.53
C GLY A 122 -41.95 -49.17 62.07
N GLY A 123 -43.14 -48.88 61.52
CA GLY A 123 -44.36 -49.63 61.78
C GLY A 123 -44.43 -50.95 61.00
N THR A 124 -45.50 -51.71 61.22
CA THR A 124 -45.74 -53.00 60.54
C THR A 124 -47.01 -52.95 59.70
N VAL A 125 -46.90 -53.29 58.42
CA VAL A 125 -48.05 -53.49 57.53
C VAL A 125 -48.35 -54.99 57.45
N PRO A 126 -49.60 -55.44 57.64
CA PRO A 126 -49.96 -56.85 57.46
C PRO A 126 -49.54 -57.34 56.07
N TRP A 127 -48.88 -58.49 55.99
CA TRP A 127 -48.37 -59.00 54.70
C TRP A 127 -49.45 -59.13 53.62
N ARG A 128 -50.71 -59.39 54.00
CA ARG A 128 -51.84 -59.43 53.07
C ARG A 128 -52.13 -58.08 52.43
N GLU A 129 -52.07 -56.99 53.20
CA GLU A 129 -52.27 -55.62 52.71
C GLU A 129 -51.07 -55.17 51.88
N PHE A 130 -49.85 -55.52 52.33
CA PHE A 130 -48.63 -55.29 51.59
C PHE A 130 -48.65 -55.97 50.20
N ASP A 131 -49.07 -57.24 50.13
CA ASP A 131 -49.12 -58.00 48.88
C ASP A 131 -50.18 -57.42 47.92
N ILE A 132 -51.29 -56.87 48.45
CA ILE A 132 -52.31 -56.15 47.65
C ILE A 132 -51.72 -54.83 47.10
N LEU A 133 -51.07 -54.03 47.94
CA LEU A 133 -50.42 -52.78 47.52
C LEU A 133 -49.35 -53.03 46.47
N LEU A 134 -48.52 -54.05 46.67
CA LEU A 134 -47.48 -54.44 45.73
C LEU A 134 -48.05 -54.81 44.35
N ALA A 135 -49.17 -55.52 44.32
CA ALA A 135 -49.86 -55.86 43.07
C ALA A 135 -50.44 -54.61 42.38
N GLN A 136 -51.05 -53.71 43.15
CA GLN A 136 -51.65 -52.48 42.63
C GLN A 136 -50.58 -51.50 42.08
N MET A 137 -49.47 -51.32 42.80
CA MET A 137 -48.32 -50.54 42.36
C MET A 137 -47.67 -51.16 41.12
N GLY A 138 -47.61 -52.50 41.05
CA GLY A 138 -47.12 -53.21 39.88
C GLY A 138 -47.94 -52.94 38.63
N GLU A 139 -49.27 -52.86 38.76
CA GLU A 139 -50.14 -52.51 37.63
C GLU A 139 -49.95 -51.04 37.21
N GLN A 140 -49.86 -50.08 38.14
CA GLN A 140 -49.61 -48.69 37.76
C GLN A 140 -48.23 -48.52 37.12
N THR A 141 -47.19 -49.17 37.65
CA THR A 141 -45.83 -49.14 37.09
C THR A 141 -45.81 -49.66 35.65
N ARG A 142 -46.52 -50.75 35.37
CA ARG A 142 -46.64 -51.30 34.00
C ARG A 142 -47.37 -50.35 33.05
N GLN A 143 -48.44 -49.70 33.50
CA GLN A 143 -49.16 -48.72 32.68
C GLN A 143 -48.30 -47.47 32.39
N ILE A 144 -47.56 -46.99 33.40
CA ILE A 144 -46.59 -45.89 33.27
C ILE A 144 -45.51 -46.26 32.25
N GLU A 145 -44.97 -47.48 32.33
CA GLU A 145 -43.98 -47.99 31.39
C GLU A 145 -44.53 -48.08 29.96
N GLN A 146 -45.70 -48.67 29.75
CA GLN A 146 -46.29 -48.80 28.41
C GLN A 146 -46.56 -47.44 27.75
N ILE A 147 -47.11 -46.50 28.52
CA ILE A 147 -47.39 -45.14 28.03
C ILE A 147 -46.08 -44.38 27.82
N GLY A 148 -45.14 -44.49 28.76
CA GLY A 148 -43.82 -43.87 28.69
C GLY A 148 -43.00 -44.37 27.51
N GLU A 149 -42.93 -45.69 27.30
CA GLU A 149 -42.31 -46.30 26.13
C GLU A 149 -42.97 -45.82 24.84
N HIS A 150 -44.30 -45.74 24.76
CA HIS A 150 -44.98 -45.22 23.57
C HIS A 150 -44.61 -43.77 23.24
N ILE A 151 -44.46 -42.92 24.28
CA ILE A 151 -44.02 -41.52 24.13
C ILE A 151 -42.54 -41.47 23.69
N LEU A 152 -41.69 -42.32 24.28
CA LEU A 152 -40.25 -42.36 24.01
C LEU A 152 -39.89 -43.08 22.68
N SER A 153 -40.74 -44.00 22.18
CA SER A 153 -40.46 -44.92 21.07
C SER A 153 -40.67 -44.35 19.66
N GLY A 154 -40.95 -43.06 19.52
CA GLY A 154 -40.46 -42.34 18.35
C GLY A 154 -41.44 -41.89 17.24
N GLN A 155 -42.77 -42.05 17.36
CA GLN A 155 -43.68 -41.43 16.37
C GLN A 155 -43.69 -39.89 16.46
N GLU A 156 -43.54 -39.31 17.65
CA GLU A 156 -43.41 -37.85 17.81
C GLU A 156 -41.96 -37.35 17.71
N ARG A 157 -40.98 -38.26 17.84
CA ARG A 157 -39.57 -37.96 17.55
C ARG A 157 -39.41 -37.64 16.06
N GLU A 158 -40.10 -38.36 15.18
CA GLU A 158 -40.02 -38.11 13.74
C GLU A 158 -40.67 -36.78 13.34
N THR A 159 -41.83 -36.43 13.91
CA THR A 159 -42.49 -35.13 13.65
C THR A 159 -41.69 -33.96 14.23
N SER A 160 -41.15 -34.10 15.44
CA SER A 160 -40.33 -33.06 16.08
C SER A 160 -38.97 -32.89 15.41
N VAL A 161 -38.31 -34.00 15.01
CA VAL A 161 -37.07 -33.95 14.22
C VAL A 161 -37.31 -33.30 12.85
N ASN A 162 -38.43 -33.61 12.18
CA ASN A 162 -38.79 -32.99 10.91
C ASN A 162 -39.04 -31.48 11.08
N GLN A 163 -39.75 -31.06 12.12
CA GLN A 163 -39.94 -29.63 12.43
C GLN A 163 -38.60 -28.92 12.70
N ILE A 164 -37.70 -29.53 13.47
CA ILE A 164 -36.37 -28.97 13.72
C ILE A 164 -35.59 -28.85 12.41
N ARG A 165 -35.57 -29.91 11.59
CA ARG A 165 -34.90 -29.90 10.28
C ARG A 165 -35.43 -28.82 9.36
N ASP A 166 -36.75 -28.63 9.31
CA ASP A 166 -37.39 -27.59 8.49
C ASP A 166 -37.04 -26.18 9.00
N THR A 167 -37.03 -25.96 10.33
CA THR A 167 -36.59 -24.68 10.91
C THR A 167 -35.12 -24.38 10.61
N LEU A 168 -34.23 -25.38 10.72
CA LEU A 168 -32.82 -25.26 10.38
C LEU A 168 -32.62 -24.95 8.89
N PHE A 169 -33.36 -25.61 8.01
CA PHE A 169 -33.32 -25.37 6.57
C PHE A 169 -33.70 -23.92 6.23
N TRP A 170 -34.80 -23.41 6.80
CA TRP A 170 -35.22 -22.03 6.59
C TRP A 170 -34.24 -21.02 7.20
N LEU A 171 -33.66 -21.33 8.36
CA LEU A 171 -32.63 -20.49 8.97
C LEU A 171 -31.38 -20.39 8.06
N GLN A 172 -30.94 -21.49 7.46
CA GLN A 172 -29.84 -21.50 6.48
C GLN A 172 -30.19 -20.67 5.24
N ILE A 173 -31.41 -20.79 4.70
CA ILE A 173 -31.85 -19.96 3.57
C ILE A 173 -31.78 -18.47 3.92
N TRP A 174 -32.32 -18.07 5.07
CA TRP A 174 -32.29 -16.66 5.49
C TRP A 174 -30.87 -16.17 5.77
N GLN A 175 -29.97 -17.01 6.29
CA GLN A 175 -28.56 -16.66 6.45
C GLN A 175 -27.86 -16.43 5.10
N LEU A 176 -28.13 -17.26 4.10
CA LEU A 176 -27.60 -17.08 2.74
C LEU A 176 -28.14 -15.80 2.08
N VAL A 177 -29.44 -15.51 2.24
CA VAL A 177 -30.04 -14.27 1.74
C VAL A 177 -29.40 -13.04 2.39
N LEU A 178 -29.16 -13.08 3.71
CA LEU A 178 -28.48 -12.01 4.44
C LEU A 178 -27.07 -11.77 3.92
N LEU A 179 -26.27 -12.84 3.73
CA LEU A 179 -24.91 -12.73 3.21
C LEU A 179 -24.88 -12.18 1.78
N ALA A 180 -25.76 -12.68 0.91
CA ALA A 180 -25.84 -12.21 -0.48
C ALA A 180 -26.24 -10.74 -0.58
N THR A 181 -27.28 -10.33 0.16
CA THR A 181 -27.74 -8.93 0.18
C THR A 181 -26.71 -7.98 0.79
N GLY A 182 -26.02 -8.40 1.87
CA GLY A 182 -24.91 -7.67 2.46
C GLY A 182 -23.75 -7.47 1.48
N GLY A 183 -23.35 -8.52 0.76
CA GLY A 183 -22.30 -8.44 -0.26
C GLY A 183 -22.63 -7.47 -1.40
N VAL A 184 -23.87 -7.48 -1.89
CA VAL A 184 -24.35 -6.54 -2.91
C VAL A 184 -24.29 -5.09 -2.41
N LEU A 185 -24.68 -4.84 -1.15
CA LEU A 185 -24.65 -3.50 -0.56
C LEU A 185 -23.21 -2.95 -0.45
N VAL A 186 -22.27 -3.77 0.03
CA VAL A 186 -20.85 -3.38 0.13
C VAL A 186 -20.27 -3.08 -1.25
N TYR A 187 -20.57 -3.92 -2.25
CA TYR A 187 -20.12 -3.70 -3.63
C TYR A 187 -20.68 -2.38 -4.20
N ALA A 188 -21.96 -2.10 -3.99
CA ALA A 188 -22.59 -0.85 -4.44
C ALA A 188 -21.96 0.39 -3.79
N LEU A 189 -21.64 0.31 -2.49
CA LEU A 189 -20.97 1.39 -1.76
C LEU A 189 -19.56 1.66 -2.30
N ILE A 190 -18.77 0.61 -2.53
CA ILE A 190 -17.41 0.73 -3.09
C ILE A 190 -17.47 1.35 -4.49
N ARG A 191 -18.38 0.87 -5.35
CA ARG A 191 -18.59 1.43 -6.70
C ARG A 191 -18.94 2.91 -6.66
N ALA A 192 -19.87 3.31 -5.79
CA ALA A 192 -20.27 4.71 -5.64
C ALA A 192 -19.11 5.59 -5.17
N ASN A 193 -18.31 5.12 -4.22
CA ASN A 193 -17.14 5.85 -3.71
C ASN A 193 -16.07 6.03 -4.80
N LEU A 194 -15.77 4.97 -5.55
CA LEU A 194 -14.83 5.03 -6.67
C LEU A 194 -15.31 5.97 -7.78
N GLN A 195 -16.61 5.99 -8.09
CA GLN A 195 -17.17 6.96 -9.04
C GLN A 195 -17.03 8.41 -8.53
N ASN A 196 -17.35 8.67 -7.27
CA ASN A 196 -17.20 10.01 -6.69
C ASN A 196 -15.73 10.47 -6.68
N ARG A 197 -14.79 9.58 -6.35
CA ARG A 197 -13.35 9.88 -6.44
C ARG A 197 -12.91 10.18 -7.86
N ARG A 198 -13.38 9.41 -8.84
CA ARG A 198 -13.10 9.63 -10.28
C ARG A 198 -13.69 10.94 -10.82
N LEU A 199 -14.78 11.42 -10.22
CA LEU A 199 -15.49 12.63 -10.61
C LEU A 199 -15.11 13.87 -9.79
N SER A 200 -14.22 13.75 -8.80
CA SER A 200 -13.76 14.93 -8.05
C SER A 200 -12.91 15.81 -8.96
N LEU A 201 -13.27 17.08 -9.07
CA LEU A 201 -12.51 18.12 -9.76
C LEU A 201 -11.59 18.90 -8.80
N SER A 202 -11.58 18.55 -7.51
CA SER A 202 -10.74 19.22 -6.50
C SER A 202 -9.68 18.28 -5.93
N ASP A 203 -8.54 18.85 -5.59
CA ASP A 203 -7.50 18.20 -4.79
C ASP A 203 -7.93 18.18 -3.31
N PRO A 204 -7.89 17.02 -2.62
CA PRO A 204 -8.39 16.90 -1.26
C PRO A 204 -7.53 17.63 -0.21
N LEU A 205 -6.24 17.85 -0.48
CA LEU A 205 -5.32 18.48 0.46
C LEU A 205 -5.36 20.00 0.35
N THR A 206 -5.31 20.52 -0.87
CA THR A 206 -5.18 21.96 -1.15
C THR A 206 -6.50 22.63 -1.50
N ARG A 207 -7.55 21.86 -1.81
CA ARG A 207 -8.86 22.35 -2.30
C ARG A 207 -8.83 23.11 -3.62
N LEU A 208 -7.67 23.24 -4.26
CA LEU A 208 -7.55 23.73 -5.62
C LEU A 208 -8.19 22.76 -6.62
N GLY A 209 -8.42 23.22 -7.85
CA GLY A 209 -8.75 22.31 -8.93
C GLY A 209 -7.64 21.27 -9.12
N ASN A 210 -7.97 20.02 -9.41
CA ASN A 210 -6.95 19.02 -9.74
C ASN A 210 -6.59 19.06 -11.24
N ARG A 211 -5.65 18.21 -11.66
CA ARG A 211 -5.24 18.08 -13.08
C ARG A 211 -6.43 17.90 -14.05
N ARG A 212 -7.50 17.20 -13.63
CA ARG A 212 -8.69 17.00 -14.48
C ARG A 212 -9.48 18.29 -14.64
N ALA A 213 -9.68 19.03 -13.54
CA ALA A 213 -10.33 20.34 -13.59
C ALA A 213 -9.56 21.34 -14.47
N LEU A 214 -8.22 21.29 -14.43
CA LEU A 214 -7.39 22.10 -15.33
C LEU A 214 -7.67 21.75 -16.80
N GLN A 215 -7.71 20.47 -17.15
CA GLN A 215 -7.96 20.02 -18.52
C GLN A 215 -9.36 20.43 -19.00
N GLU A 216 -10.38 20.27 -18.16
CA GLU A 216 -11.75 20.69 -18.45
C GLU A 216 -11.85 22.22 -18.59
N GLU A 217 -11.13 22.99 -17.77
CA GLU A 217 -11.10 24.44 -17.89
C GLU A 217 -10.37 24.88 -19.16
N LEU A 218 -9.18 24.33 -19.44
CA LEU A 218 -8.42 24.65 -20.66
C LEU A 218 -9.25 24.36 -21.92
N ALA A 219 -9.94 23.23 -21.96
CA ALA A 219 -10.82 22.87 -23.08
C ALA A 219 -11.96 23.86 -23.30
N ARG A 220 -12.47 24.49 -22.24
CA ARG A 220 -13.48 25.55 -22.33
C ARG A 220 -12.85 26.90 -22.68
N ALA A 221 -11.80 27.28 -21.96
CA ALA A 221 -11.19 28.60 -22.03
C ALA A 221 -10.51 28.83 -23.41
N LEU A 222 -9.99 27.79 -24.06
CA LEU A 222 -9.42 27.88 -25.41
C LEU A 222 -10.49 28.07 -26.52
N GLN A 223 -11.78 27.88 -26.23
CA GLN A 223 -12.86 28.18 -27.18
C GLN A 223 -13.20 29.67 -27.24
N THR A 224 -12.77 30.43 -26.23
CA THR A 224 -13.02 31.87 -26.13
C THR A 224 -11.69 32.65 -26.20
N PRO A 225 -11.61 33.74 -26.98
CA PRO A 225 -10.44 34.60 -26.94
C PRO A 225 -10.29 35.20 -25.53
N GLY A 226 -9.13 35.00 -24.90
CA GLY A 226 -8.91 35.49 -23.54
C GLY A 226 -7.96 34.68 -22.68
N VAL A 227 -7.47 33.51 -23.10
CA VAL A 227 -6.33 32.85 -22.43
C VAL A 227 -5.03 33.33 -23.08
N LEU A 228 -4.07 33.76 -22.26
CA LEU A 228 -2.75 34.19 -22.71
C LEU A 228 -1.73 33.06 -22.64
N ALA A 229 -1.71 32.34 -21.51
CA ALA A 229 -0.71 31.33 -21.25
C ALA A 229 -1.16 30.33 -20.19
N LEU A 230 -0.56 29.15 -20.21
CA LEU A 230 -0.57 28.20 -19.10
C LEU A 230 0.83 28.18 -18.47
N VAL A 231 0.88 28.33 -17.15
CA VAL A 231 2.12 28.26 -16.37
C VAL A 231 2.06 27.08 -15.43
N VAL A 232 3.05 26.22 -15.47
CA VAL A 232 3.24 25.11 -14.54
C VAL A 232 4.40 25.45 -13.61
N LEU A 233 4.25 25.10 -12.33
CA LEU A 233 5.13 25.50 -11.26
C LEU A 233 5.62 24.28 -10.47
N ASP A 234 6.86 24.37 -9.99
CA ASP A 234 7.51 23.38 -9.12
C ASP A 234 8.14 24.07 -7.91
N LEU A 235 7.89 23.57 -6.70
CA LEU A 235 8.47 24.13 -5.47
C LEU A 235 9.94 23.70 -5.32
N LYS A 236 10.88 24.66 -5.33
CA LYS A 236 12.30 24.36 -5.11
C LYS A 236 12.48 23.74 -3.72
N ARG A 237 13.26 22.66 -3.64
CA ARG A 237 13.68 21.98 -2.39
C ARG A 237 12.52 21.44 -1.54
N PHE A 238 11.33 21.23 -2.10
CA PHE A 238 10.20 20.64 -1.36
C PHE A 238 10.54 19.27 -0.75
N LYS A 239 11.25 18.42 -1.49
CA LYS A 239 11.74 17.13 -0.98
C LYS A 239 12.62 17.31 0.26
N GLN A 240 13.51 18.29 0.30
CA GLN A 240 14.35 18.57 1.47
C GLN A 240 13.51 18.98 2.68
N VAL A 241 12.43 19.74 2.48
CA VAL A 241 11.49 20.08 3.58
C VAL A 241 10.83 18.82 4.13
N ASN A 242 10.38 17.90 3.27
CA ASN A 242 9.79 16.64 3.70
C ASN A 242 10.80 15.74 4.43
N ASP A 243 12.02 15.63 3.90
CA ASP A 243 13.06 14.77 4.46
C ASP A 243 13.57 15.29 5.81
N LEU A 244 13.62 16.61 6.01
CA LEU A 244 14.09 17.24 7.25
C LEU A 244 13.01 17.39 8.32
N LEU A 245 11.77 17.73 7.93
CA LEU A 245 10.70 18.13 8.87
C LEU A 245 9.45 17.25 8.83
N GLY A 246 9.45 16.23 7.95
CA GLY A 246 8.36 15.29 7.80
C GLY A 246 7.20 15.78 6.93
N TYR A 247 6.42 14.81 6.43
CA TYR A 247 5.33 15.04 5.48
C TYR A 247 4.24 16.00 5.98
N GLN A 248 3.97 16.05 7.28
CA GLN A 248 2.95 16.97 7.83
C GLN A 248 3.32 18.45 7.63
N VAL A 249 4.62 18.78 7.65
CA VAL A 249 5.10 20.14 7.41
C VAL A 249 5.04 20.44 5.90
N GLY A 250 5.41 19.47 5.06
CA GLY A 250 5.23 19.55 3.62
C GLY A 250 3.77 19.80 3.22
N ASP A 251 2.82 19.10 3.83
CA ASP A 251 1.39 19.28 3.58
C ASP A 251 0.93 20.71 3.90
N ARG A 252 1.39 21.28 5.03
CA ARG A 252 1.11 22.68 5.38
C ARG A 252 1.73 23.67 4.40
N LEU A 253 2.93 23.38 3.92
CA LEU A 253 3.58 24.18 2.89
C LEU A 253 2.76 24.18 1.60
N LEU A 254 2.31 23.01 1.14
CA LEU A 254 1.43 22.89 -0.03
C LEU A 254 0.12 23.64 0.16
N GLN A 255 -0.50 23.57 1.34
CA GLN A 255 -1.71 24.32 1.68
C GLN A 255 -1.48 25.84 1.67
N THR A 256 -0.31 26.29 2.13
CA THR A 256 0.06 27.72 2.16
C THR A 256 0.24 28.26 0.75
N VAL A 257 0.97 27.53 -0.11
CA VAL A 257 1.12 27.86 -1.54
C VAL A 257 -0.24 27.89 -2.22
N ALA A 258 -1.07 26.87 -1.96
CA ALA A 258 -2.41 26.80 -2.53
C ALA A 258 -3.29 27.98 -2.12
N SER A 259 -3.24 28.40 -0.85
CA SER A 259 -3.99 29.55 -0.36
C SER A 259 -3.57 30.86 -1.06
N LYS A 260 -2.25 31.07 -1.22
CA LYS A 260 -1.72 32.22 -1.96
C LYS A 260 -2.18 32.24 -3.42
N LEU A 261 -2.06 31.09 -4.10
CA LEU A 261 -2.51 30.93 -5.48
C LEU A 261 -4.02 31.14 -5.62
N GLN A 262 -4.82 30.62 -4.68
CA GLN A 262 -6.26 30.80 -4.68
C GLN A 262 -6.66 32.26 -4.51
N GLN A 263 -5.95 33.02 -3.67
CA GLN A 263 -6.20 34.45 -3.46
C GLN A 263 -5.88 35.29 -4.71
N ALA A 264 -4.74 35.03 -5.36
CA ALA A 264 -4.28 35.81 -6.51
C ALA A 264 -4.92 35.39 -7.85
N HIS A 265 -5.22 34.11 -8.03
CA HIS A 265 -5.73 33.52 -9.28
C HIS A 265 -7.01 32.72 -9.03
N GLN A 266 -8.02 33.37 -8.48
CA GLN A 266 -9.31 32.76 -8.13
C GLN A 266 -9.91 31.99 -9.31
N GLY A 267 -10.15 30.69 -9.11
CA GLY A 267 -10.72 29.81 -10.14
C GLY A 267 -9.76 29.31 -11.22
N ASN A 268 -8.54 29.86 -11.29
CA ASN A 268 -7.55 29.57 -12.34
C ASN A 268 -6.27 28.90 -11.82
N ALA A 269 -6.27 28.45 -10.56
CA ALA A 269 -5.15 27.75 -9.93
C ALA A 269 -5.49 26.27 -9.67
N TYR A 270 -4.54 25.40 -9.97
CA TYR A 270 -4.70 23.95 -9.93
C TYR A 270 -3.48 23.27 -9.30
N ARG A 271 -3.68 22.09 -8.71
CA ARG A 271 -2.61 21.19 -8.30
C ARG A 271 -2.54 19.99 -9.26
N LEU A 272 -1.37 19.75 -9.82
CA LEU A 272 -1.14 18.64 -10.75
C LEU A 272 -0.82 17.34 -10.01
N GLY A 273 -0.09 17.43 -8.89
CA GLY A 273 0.33 16.32 -8.05
C GLY A 273 1.66 16.63 -7.37
N GLY A 274 1.97 15.99 -6.25
CA GLY A 274 3.22 16.27 -5.51
C GLY A 274 3.32 17.75 -5.11
N ASP A 275 4.41 18.38 -5.53
CA ASP A 275 4.76 19.81 -5.41
C ASP A 275 4.48 20.64 -6.68
N GLU A 276 3.76 20.07 -7.65
CA GLU A 276 3.49 20.73 -8.92
C GLU A 276 2.11 21.41 -8.94
N PHE A 277 2.11 22.68 -9.35
CA PHE A 277 0.93 23.52 -9.49
C PHE A 277 0.81 24.03 -10.92
N ALA A 278 -0.39 24.49 -11.30
CA ALA A 278 -0.62 25.14 -12.58
C ALA A 278 -1.52 26.36 -12.42
N VAL A 279 -1.28 27.38 -13.21
CA VAL A 279 -2.08 28.61 -13.26
C VAL A 279 -2.40 28.94 -14.71
N ILE A 280 -3.69 29.16 -15.00
CA ILE A 280 -4.14 29.72 -16.28
C ILE A 280 -4.06 31.24 -16.18
N LEU A 281 -3.29 31.87 -17.07
CA LEU A 281 -3.19 33.32 -17.18
C LEU A 281 -4.10 33.81 -18.30
N THR A 282 -5.02 34.71 -17.96
CA THR A 282 -6.02 35.26 -18.87
C THR A 282 -5.71 36.69 -19.26
N ALA A 283 -6.19 37.09 -20.44
CA ALA A 283 -6.16 38.44 -20.94
C ALA A 283 -6.98 39.33 -19.99
N GLY A 284 -6.32 40.34 -19.45
CA GLY A 284 -6.91 41.28 -18.52
C GLY A 284 -6.28 42.65 -18.70
N LYS A 285 -6.33 43.48 -17.66
CA LYS A 285 -5.76 44.85 -17.69
C LYS A 285 -4.23 44.87 -17.71
N GLN A 286 -3.58 43.80 -17.24
CA GLN A 286 -2.13 43.72 -17.10
C GLN A 286 -1.51 42.84 -18.20
N PRO A 287 -0.37 43.26 -18.78
CA PRO A 287 0.41 42.43 -19.71
C PRO A 287 0.87 41.11 -19.07
N LEU A 288 1.05 40.07 -19.90
CA LEU A 288 1.50 38.73 -19.46
C LEU A 288 2.79 38.79 -18.62
N ALA A 289 3.77 39.59 -19.04
CA ALA A 289 5.03 39.78 -18.33
C ALA A 289 4.86 40.35 -16.91
N VAL A 290 3.83 41.16 -16.66
CA VAL A 290 3.52 41.68 -15.32
C VAL A 290 2.88 40.59 -14.47
N GLN A 291 1.90 39.87 -15.02
CA GLN A 291 1.24 38.76 -14.31
C GLN A 291 2.23 37.68 -13.86
N ILE A 292 3.22 37.36 -14.69
CA ILE A 292 4.27 36.39 -14.37
C ILE A 292 5.19 36.87 -13.25
N ARG A 293 5.60 38.15 -13.30
CA ARG A 293 6.42 38.77 -12.25
C ARG A 293 5.69 38.75 -10.91
N ASP A 294 4.41 39.10 -10.92
CA ASP A 294 3.56 39.11 -9.73
C ASP A 294 3.38 37.69 -9.17
N LEU A 295 3.20 36.69 -10.03
CA LEU A 295 3.14 35.28 -9.64
C LEU A 295 4.47 34.80 -9.02
N MET A 296 5.62 35.17 -9.59
CA MET A 296 6.92 34.85 -9.00
C MET A 296 7.10 35.50 -7.62
N ALA A 297 6.76 36.79 -7.50
CA ALA A 297 6.87 37.52 -6.25
C ALA A 297 5.94 36.97 -5.17
N LEU A 298 4.72 36.55 -5.53
CA LEU A 298 3.75 35.94 -4.63
C LEU A 298 4.27 34.64 -4.00
N LEU A 299 5.02 33.87 -4.80
CA LEU A 299 5.51 32.54 -4.44
C LEU A 299 6.94 32.53 -3.91
N HIS A 300 7.59 33.70 -3.88
CA HIS A 300 8.85 33.91 -3.19
C HIS A 300 8.58 34.46 -1.79
N PHE A 301 8.63 33.59 -0.78
CA PHE A 301 8.35 33.98 0.60
C PHE A 301 9.05 33.07 1.61
N GLU A 302 9.30 33.60 2.80
CA GLU A 302 9.78 32.81 3.92
C GLU A 302 8.66 31.95 4.50
N PHE A 303 8.83 30.63 4.43
CA PHE A 303 7.98 29.67 5.13
C PHE A 303 8.53 29.43 6.55
N VAL A 304 7.81 29.95 7.54
CA VAL A 304 8.21 29.89 8.95
C VAL A 304 7.51 28.72 9.65
N THR A 305 8.30 27.86 10.29
CA THR A 305 7.83 26.79 11.17
C THR A 305 8.28 27.07 12.61
N ARG A 306 7.92 26.21 13.57
CA ARG A 306 8.39 26.34 14.96
C ARG A 306 9.91 26.18 15.09
N GLU A 307 10.52 25.39 14.20
CA GLU A 307 11.91 24.92 14.34
C GLU A 307 12.87 25.57 13.33
N SER A 308 12.36 25.98 12.15
CA SER A 308 13.18 26.45 11.04
C SER A 308 12.46 27.49 10.16
N ARG A 309 13.24 28.27 9.40
CA ARG A 309 12.76 29.17 8.34
C ARG A 309 13.33 28.74 6.99
N PHE A 310 12.48 28.66 5.98
CA PHE A 310 12.89 28.30 4.62
C PHE A 310 12.52 29.41 3.66
N ASP A 311 13.49 29.88 2.89
CA ASP A 311 13.22 30.72 1.74
C ASP A 311 12.65 29.85 0.61
N LEU A 312 11.36 30.01 0.34
CA LEU A 312 10.68 29.26 -0.71
C LEU A 312 10.79 30.02 -2.03
N ALA A 313 11.08 29.29 -3.10
CA ALA A 313 11.02 29.79 -4.46
C ALA A 313 10.44 28.71 -5.38
N CYS A 314 9.85 29.15 -6.49
CA CYS A 314 9.30 28.24 -7.50
C CYS A 314 10.10 28.30 -8.80
N ARG A 315 10.12 27.19 -9.53
CA ARG A 315 10.46 27.19 -10.96
C ARG A 315 9.18 27.29 -11.77
N LEU A 316 9.24 28.03 -12.87
CA LEU A 316 8.10 28.26 -13.75
C LEU A 316 8.43 27.79 -15.16
N GLY A 317 7.53 26.98 -15.72
CA GLY A 317 7.49 26.63 -17.13
C GLY A 317 6.19 27.16 -17.75
N GLY A 318 6.30 28.01 -18.76
CA GLY A 318 5.15 28.63 -19.42
C GLY A 318 4.96 28.13 -20.83
N SER A 319 3.72 28.04 -21.29
CA SER A 319 3.39 27.97 -22.71
C SER A 319 2.37 29.04 -23.05
N GLU A 320 2.70 29.89 -24.02
CA GLU A 320 1.74 30.85 -24.58
C GLU A 320 0.69 30.13 -25.42
N VAL A 321 -0.50 30.71 -25.45
CA VAL A 321 -1.60 30.21 -26.26
C VAL A 321 -1.53 30.80 -27.67
N LEU A 322 -1.34 29.93 -28.66
CA LEU A 322 -1.34 30.26 -30.09
C LEU A 322 -2.49 29.52 -30.77
N PRO A 323 -3.65 30.17 -31.00
CA PRO A 323 -4.78 29.51 -31.62
C PRO A 323 -4.51 29.13 -33.08
N PRO A 324 -4.97 27.96 -33.57
CA PRO A 324 -5.67 26.91 -32.83
C PRO A 324 -4.70 25.99 -32.06
N GLN A 325 -4.98 25.74 -30.78
CA GLN A 325 -4.15 24.86 -29.94
C GLN A 325 -5.02 23.86 -29.17
N ASP A 326 -4.49 22.64 -29.03
CA ASP A 326 -5.11 21.57 -28.25
C ASP A 326 -4.78 21.76 -26.75
N PRO A 327 -5.78 21.76 -25.85
CA PRO A 327 -5.60 21.82 -24.39
C PRO A 327 -4.54 20.86 -23.84
N VAL A 328 -4.50 19.63 -24.36
CA VAL A 328 -3.56 18.60 -23.91
C VAL A 328 -2.14 18.99 -24.29
N ARG A 329 -1.94 19.44 -25.53
CA ARG A 329 -0.64 19.90 -26.02
C ARG A 329 -0.13 21.10 -25.24
N LEU A 330 -0.98 22.05 -24.88
CA LEU A 330 -0.56 23.23 -24.12
C LEU A 330 -0.01 22.86 -22.73
N LEU A 331 -0.64 21.92 -22.04
CA LEU A 331 -0.13 21.39 -20.77
C LEU A 331 1.22 20.68 -20.95
N ASP A 332 1.33 19.82 -21.97
CA ASP A 332 2.60 19.11 -22.24
C ASP A 332 3.73 20.08 -22.58
N GLN A 333 3.44 21.15 -23.32
CA GLN A 333 4.40 22.22 -23.65
C GLN A 333 4.87 22.98 -22.42
N ALA A 334 3.96 23.35 -21.51
CA ALA A 334 4.32 24.02 -20.27
C ALA A 334 5.14 23.12 -19.33
N ILE A 335 4.82 21.81 -19.28
CA ILE A 335 5.60 20.81 -18.53
C ILE A 335 7.01 20.65 -19.13
N LEU A 336 7.12 20.61 -20.46
CA LEU A 336 8.43 20.57 -21.15
C LEU A 336 9.30 21.78 -20.78
N ALA A 337 8.71 22.98 -20.80
CA ALA A 337 9.41 24.19 -20.40
C ALA A 337 9.83 24.17 -18.92
N LEU A 338 8.99 23.64 -18.03
CA LEU A 338 9.32 23.48 -16.61
C LEU A 338 10.47 22.48 -16.41
N ASN A 339 10.46 21.36 -17.14
CA ASN A 339 11.53 20.37 -17.09
C ASN A 339 12.86 20.96 -17.58
N GLN A 340 12.83 21.81 -18.60
CA GLN A 340 14.01 22.56 -19.04
C GLN A 340 14.51 23.49 -17.92
N ALA A 341 13.62 24.24 -17.27
CA ALA A 341 13.97 25.09 -16.12
C ALA A 341 14.57 24.29 -14.94
N LYS A 342 14.10 23.06 -14.72
CA LYS A 342 14.64 22.14 -13.70
C LYS A 342 16.08 21.74 -14.02
N ARG A 343 16.36 21.37 -15.28
CA ARG A 343 17.70 20.97 -15.76
C ARG A 343 18.71 22.11 -15.70
N ASP A 344 18.33 23.28 -16.21
CA ASP A 344 19.22 24.45 -16.29
C ASP A 344 19.45 25.12 -14.93
N GLY A 345 18.77 24.65 -13.88
CA GLY A 345 18.77 25.30 -12.57
C GLY A 345 18.17 26.71 -12.59
N SER A 346 17.44 27.07 -13.65
CA SER A 346 16.97 28.42 -13.89
C SER A 346 16.09 28.93 -12.74
N SER A 347 16.31 30.19 -12.39
CA SER A 347 15.44 30.93 -11.49
C SER A 347 14.47 31.84 -12.24
N GLU A 348 14.69 32.01 -13.55
CA GLU A 348 13.79 32.76 -14.42
C GLU A 348 12.73 31.83 -15.04
N PRO A 349 11.55 32.36 -15.40
CA PRO A 349 10.54 31.59 -16.12
C PRO A 349 11.07 31.13 -17.48
N VAL A 350 10.93 29.84 -17.76
CA VAL A 350 11.27 29.28 -19.07
C VAL A 350 10.00 29.11 -19.88
N TRP A 351 10.00 29.62 -21.11
CA TRP A 351 8.87 29.52 -22.03
C TRP A 351 9.09 28.41 -23.05
N TYR A 352 8.02 27.68 -23.38
CA TYR A 352 8.05 26.65 -24.39
C TYR A 352 8.53 27.21 -25.73
N GLN A 353 9.53 26.54 -26.29
CA GLN A 353 9.99 26.76 -27.66
C GLN A 353 9.88 25.45 -28.44
N PRO A 354 9.51 25.48 -29.73
CA PRO A 354 9.37 24.25 -30.53
C PRO A 354 10.63 23.34 -30.51
N GLY A 355 11.81 23.94 -30.37
CA GLY A 355 13.07 23.19 -30.22
C GLY A 355 13.12 22.27 -29.00
N MET A 356 12.39 22.56 -27.92
CA MET A 356 12.34 21.72 -26.72
C MET A 356 11.70 20.35 -27.00
N GLN A 357 10.64 20.33 -27.82
CA GLN A 357 9.99 19.08 -28.20
C GLN A 357 10.89 18.25 -29.13
N GLN A 358 11.58 18.92 -30.06
CA GLN A 358 12.57 18.28 -30.93
C GLN A 358 13.70 17.66 -30.09
N GLN A 359 14.22 18.39 -29.09
CA GLN A 359 15.26 17.90 -28.19
C GLN A 359 14.77 16.69 -27.37
N LEU A 360 13.53 16.68 -26.87
CA LEU A 360 12.98 15.53 -26.17
C LEU A 360 12.95 14.29 -27.08
N MET A 361 12.46 14.44 -28.31
CA MET A 361 12.40 13.34 -29.29
C MET A 361 13.80 12.83 -29.64
N LEU A 362 14.76 13.73 -29.86
CA LEU A 362 16.16 13.39 -30.11
C LEU A 362 16.76 12.62 -28.92
N ASN A 363 16.56 13.10 -27.69
CA ASN A 363 17.04 12.43 -26.48
C ASN A 363 16.44 11.01 -26.34
N GLN A 364 15.15 10.83 -26.67
CA GLN A 364 14.50 9.52 -26.65
C GLN A 364 15.12 8.57 -27.70
N GLN A 365 15.31 9.04 -28.94
CA GLN A 365 15.99 8.26 -29.98
C GLN A 365 17.42 7.88 -29.59
N GLN A 366 18.19 8.84 -29.08
CA GLN A 366 19.56 8.65 -28.61
C GLN A 366 19.63 7.62 -27.47
N THR A 367 18.70 7.72 -26.51
CA THR A 367 18.58 6.77 -25.40
C THR A 367 18.26 5.36 -25.91
N GLN A 368 17.33 5.25 -26.86
CA GLN A 368 16.97 3.94 -27.43
C GLN A 368 18.15 3.32 -28.17
N ARG A 369 18.85 4.08 -29.02
CA ARG A 369 20.04 3.59 -29.75
C ARG A 369 21.15 3.09 -28.81
N LEU A 370 21.39 3.78 -27.70
CA LEU A 370 22.35 3.32 -26.71
C LEU A 370 21.90 2.02 -26.05
N ARG A 371 20.60 1.85 -25.78
CA ARG A 371 20.07 0.59 -25.23
C ARG A 371 20.17 -0.56 -26.23
N ASP A 372 19.83 -0.32 -27.49
CA ASP A 372 19.93 -1.32 -28.55
C ASP A 372 21.39 -1.77 -28.73
N TRP A 373 22.34 -0.83 -28.72
CA TRP A 373 23.77 -1.16 -28.74
C TRP A 373 24.21 -1.93 -27.50
N LEU A 374 23.82 -1.49 -26.30
CA LEU A 374 24.13 -2.20 -25.05
C LEU A 374 23.57 -3.64 -25.03
N ALA A 375 22.48 -3.89 -25.75
CA ALA A 375 21.84 -5.19 -25.90
C ALA A 375 22.37 -6.04 -27.07
N ASP A 376 23.43 -5.59 -27.75
CA ASP A 376 23.99 -6.23 -28.96
C ASP A 376 23.03 -6.27 -30.18
N GLU A 377 21.99 -5.43 -30.20
CA GLU A 377 20.99 -5.37 -31.28
C GLU A 377 21.36 -4.35 -32.38
N ALA A 378 22.29 -3.43 -32.09
CA ALA A 378 22.71 -2.35 -33.00
C ALA A 378 24.21 -2.01 -32.86
N PRO A 379 24.84 -1.40 -33.88
CA PRO A 379 26.23 -0.94 -33.77
C PRO A 379 26.36 0.27 -32.82
N CYS A 380 27.59 0.50 -32.32
CA CYS A 380 27.89 1.62 -31.43
C CYS A 380 27.51 2.97 -32.06
N PRO A 381 26.63 3.78 -31.42
CA PRO A 381 26.21 5.07 -31.96
C PRO A 381 27.17 6.23 -31.59
N LEU A 382 28.27 5.93 -30.90
CA LEU A 382 29.21 6.90 -30.35
C LEU A 382 30.59 6.82 -31.02
N LEU A 383 31.24 7.97 -31.13
CA LEU A 383 32.64 8.14 -31.49
C LEU A 383 33.42 8.64 -30.28
N ILE A 384 34.65 8.16 -30.11
CA ILE A 384 35.58 8.62 -29.07
C ILE A 384 36.58 9.57 -29.70
N ASP A 385 36.55 10.83 -29.28
CA ASP A 385 37.64 11.76 -29.54
C ASP A 385 38.72 11.63 -28.48
N ARG A 386 39.98 11.80 -28.89
CA ARG A 386 41.14 11.65 -28.03
C ARG A 386 41.96 12.94 -28.05
N LEU A 387 42.06 13.61 -26.91
CA LEU A 387 42.94 14.75 -26.70
C LEU A 387 44.20 14.30 -25.97
N ALA A 388 45.37 14.55 -26.56
CA ALA A 388 46.65 14.24 -25.93
C ALA A 388 46.92 15.19 -24.76
N LEU A 389 47.14 14.62 -23.58
CA LEU A 389 47.62 15.29 -22.38
C LEU A 389 49.03 14.80 -22.06
N CYS A 390 49.87 15.69 -21.54
CA CYS A 390 51.20 15.34 -21.05
C CYS A 390 51.41 15.88 -19.64
N SER A 391 52.04 15.06 -18.80
CA SER A 391 52.51 15.47 -17.48
C SER A 391 53.85 16.20 -17.57
N GLU A 392 54.20 16.93 -16.52
CA GLU A 392 55.53 17.56 -16.38
C GLU A 392 56.70 16.55 -16.43
N GLN A 393 56.43 15.27 -16.14
CA GLN A 393 57.41 14.19 -16.20
C GLN A 393 57.45 13.47 -17.57
N GLY A 394 56.71 13.96 -18.56
CA GLY A 394 56.67 13.39 -19.91
C GLY A 394 55.69 12.22 -20.10
N GLU A 395 54.93 11.84 -19.06
CA GLU A 395 53.88 10.81 -19.21
C GLU A 395 52.76 11.32 -20.12
N ARG A 396 52.35 10.51 -21.09
CA ARG A 396 51.26 10.82 -22.02
C ARG A 396 49.97 10.11 -21.62
N LEU A 397 48.86 10.84 -21.69
CA LEU A 397 47.51 10.34 -21.47
C LEU A 397 46.58 10.82 -22.57
N TRP A 398 45.52 10.06 -22.85
CA TRP A 398 44.50 10.44 -23.81
C TRP A 398 43.19 10.72 -23.11
N GLN A 399 42.79 11.99 -23.09
CA GLN A 399 41.48 12.38 -22.59
C GLN A 399 40.41 12.02 -23.61
N TRP A 400 39.42 11.27 -23.17
CA TRP A 400 38.27 10.87 -23.97
C TRP A 400 37.14 11.88 -23.86
N SER A 401 36.58 12.23 -25.01
CA SER A 401 35.26 12.85 -25.10
C SER A 401 34.39 12.09 -26.10
N LEU A 402 33.09 12.01 -25.82
CA LEU A 402 32.14 11.24 -26.61
C LEU A 402 31.40 12.15 -27.58
N ARG A 403 31.19 11.69 -28.81
CA ARG A 403 30.35 12.35 -29.81
C ARG A 403 29.37 11.39 -30.44
N TRP A 404 28.22 11.88 -30.87
CA TRP A 404 27.26 11.09 -31.65
C TRP A 404 27.77 10.89 -33.07
N GLN A 405 27.74 9.64 -33.57
CA GLN A 405 28.28 9.31 -34.89
C GLN A 405 27.55 10.05 -36.04
N GLU A 406 26.23 10.21 -35.94
CA GLU A 406 25.43 10.83 -37.01
C GLU A 406 25.51 12.36 -37.02
N SER A 407 25.43 13.00 -35.85
CA SER A 407 25.38 14.47 -35.75
C SER A 407 26.73 15.11 -35.46
N LEU A 408 27.73 14.33 -35.04
CA LEU A 408 29.01 14.80 -34.50
C LEU A 408 28.86 15.77 -33.32
N ALA A 409 27.67 15.84 -32.72
CA ALA A 409 27.41 16.63 -31.54
C ALA A 409 28.05 15.96 -30.31
N PRO A 410 28.51 16.74 -29.31
CA PRO A 410 29.02 16.17 -28.06
C PRO A 410 27.96 15.35 -27.34
N CYS A 411 28.36 14.22 -26.79
CA CYS A 411 27.56 13.42 -25.86
C CYS A 411 28.06 13.71 -24.45
N GLU A 412 27.27 14.46 -23.69
CA GLU A 412 27.65 14.87 -22.33
C GLU A 412 27.54 13.71 -21.34
N VAL A 413 28.52 13.62 -20.45
CA VAL A 413 28.57 12.61 -19.36
C VAL A 413 27.40 12.82 -18.38
N SER A 414 27.04 14.08 -18.11
CA SER A 414 25.86 14.49 -17.34
C SER A 414 24.56 13.89 -17.92
N TRP A 415 24.37 13.98 -19.23
CA TRP A 415 23.20 13.45 -19.92
C TRP A 415 23.13 11.91 -19.80
N LEU A 416 24.26 11.22 -19.95
CA LEU A 416 24.33 9.76 -19.75
C LEU A 416 23.99 9.36 -18.31
N GLN A 417 24.41 10.17 -17.33
CA GLN A 417 24.09 9.94 -15.92
C GLN A 417 22.57 10.10 -15.68
N GLU A 418 21.94 11.16 -16.17
CA GLU A 418 20.49 11.38 -16.05
C GLU A 418 19.69 10.23 -16.67
N GLY A 419 20.17 9.67 -17.79
CA GLY A 419 19.57 8.51 -18.45
C GLY A 419 19.82 7.18 -17.73
N GLY A 420 20.68 7.14 -16.71
CA GLY A 420 21.13 5.91 -16.06
C GLY A 420 21.99 5.00 -16.95
N LEU A 421 22.59 5.57 -18.00
CA LEU A 421 23.36 4.85 -19.02
C LEU A 421 24.88 5.02 -18.86
N LEU A 422 25.34 5.98 -18.06
CA LEU A 422 26.76 6.30 -17.92
C LEU A 422 27.65 5.08 -17.61
N GLY A 423 27.33 4.33 -16.56
CA GLY A 423 28.09 3.15 -16.16
C GLY A 423 28.17 2.07 -17.24
N PRO A 424 27.03 1.55 -17.74
CA PRO A 424 27.00 0.56 -18.81
C PRO A 424 27.71 1.00 -20.09
N VAL A 425 27.48 2.24 -20.54
CA VAL A 425 28.11 2.78 -21.76
C VAL A 425 29.61 2.86 -21.57
N MET A 426 30.09 3.32 -20.42
CA MET A 426 31.53 3.45 -20.18
C MET A 426 32.23 2.09 -20.07
N ALA A 427 31.64 1.14 -19.35
CA ALA A 427 32.21 -0.20 -19.24
C ALA A 427 32.33 -0.87 -20.61
N ARG A 428 31.29 -0.76 -21.45
CA ARG A 428 31.28 -1.34 -22.79
C ARG A 428 32.25 -0.65 -23.74
N LEU A 429 32.32 0.68 -23.76
CA LEU A 429 33.29 1.42 -24.58
C LEU A 429 34.73 1.06 -24.22
N LEU A 430 35.04 0.94 -22.92
CA LEU A 430 36.37 0.53 -22.46
C LEU A 430 36.70 -0.90 -22.89
N GLN A 431 35.73 -1.82 -22.82
CA GLN A 431 35.91 -3.20 -23.26
C GLN A 431 36.15 -3.30 -24.78
N GLU A 432 35.36 -2.60 -25.59
CA GLU A 432 35.53 -2.59 -27.06
C GLU A 432 36.89 -1.99 -27.46
N ASP A 433 37.32 -0.89 -26.80
CA ASP A 433 38.63 -0.28 -27.03
C ASP A 433 39.80 -1.18 -26.56
N ASP A 434 39.65 -1.88 -25.43
CA ASP A 434 40.64 -2.84 -24.92
C ASP A 434 40.88 -4.01 -25.88
N THR A 435 39.86 -4.40 -26.66
CA THR A 435 40.02 -5.42 -27.72
C THR A 435 40.69 -4.90 -28.98
N ALA A 436 40.63 -3.58 -29.24
CA ALA A 436 41.16 -2.95 -30.44
C ALA A 436 42.59 -2.40 -30.27
N ALA A 437 43.00 -2.04 -29.04
CA ALA A 437 44.26 -1.38 -28.78
C ALA A 437 45.44 -2.35 -28.63
N SER A 438 46.43 -2.23 -29.53
CA SER A 438 47.74 -2.91 -29.45
C SER A 438 48.70 -2.25 -28.44
N GLU A 439 48.38 -1.07 -27.90
CA GLU A 439 49.27 -0.26 -27.07
C GLU A 439 48.62 0.07 -25.72
N ARG A 440 49.39 -0.10 -24.63
CA ARG A 440 49.00 0.16 -23.24
C ARG A 440 48.99 1.66 -22.92
N GLU A 441 48.21 2.44 -23.65
CA GLU A 441 48.14 3.88 -23.38
C GLU A 441 47.18 4.19 -22.21
N SER A 442 47.53 5.18 -21.39
CA SER A 442 46.70 5.61 -20.26
C SER A 442 45.55 6.50 -20.73
N ARG A 443 44.33 6.12 -20.39
CA ARG A 443 43.10 6.81 -20.81
C ARG A 443 42.58 7.69 -19.68
N LEU A 444 42.11 8.89 -20.00
CA LEU A 444 41.51 9.80 -19.03
C LEU A 444 40.05 10.08 -19.39
N VAL A 445 39.13 9.79 -18.47
CA VAL A 445 37.71 10.17 -18.60
C VAL A 445 37.41 11.27 -17.60
N ALA A 446 36.88 12.39 -18.08
CA ALA A 446 36.47 13.50 -17.24
C ALA A 446 35.03 13.33 -16.74
N LEU A 447 34.86 13.43 -15.43
CA LEU A 447 33.58 13.36 -14.73
C LEU A 447 33.34 14.70 -14.02
N ASP A 448 32.06 15.07 -13.87
CA ASP A 448 31.61 16.35 -13.33
C ASP A 448 31.37 16.30 -11.81
N ASN A 449 31.28 15.11 -11.21
CA ASN A 449 31.05 14.94 -9.78
C ASN A 449 31.37 13.52 -9.28
N GLN A 450 31.43 13.34 -7.95
CA GLN A 450 31.65 12.04 -7.31
C GLN A 450 30.55 11.01 -7.58
N VAL A 451 29.32 11.44 -7.83
CA VAL A 451 28.19 10.52 -8.11
C VAL A 451 28.44 9.80 -9.44
N GLN A 452 28.92 10.52 -10.47
CA GLN A 452 29.34 9.92 -11.74
C GLN A 452 30.50 8.93 -11.55
N LEU A 453 31.46 9.22 -10.68
CA LEU A 453 32.54 8.30 -10.33
C LEU A 453 31.99 6.98 -9.78
N ALA A 454 31.05 7.05 -8.84
CA ALA A 454 30.38 5.86 -8.32
C ALA A 454 29.62 5.08 -9.41
N HIS A 455 28.89 5.78 -10.29
CA HIS A 455 28.18 5.14 -11.41
C HIS A 455 29.12 4.41 -12.37
N VAL A 456 30.26 4.99 -12.72
CA VAL A 456 31.23 4.34 -13.62
C VAL A 456 31.85 3.12 -12.93
N LEU A 457 32.38 3.29 -11.73
CA LEU A 457 33.08 2.23 -10.99
C LEU A 457 32.20 1.01 -10.68
N ALA A 458 30.88 1.19 -10.56
CA ALA A 458 29.94 0.11 -10.32
C ALA A 458 29.84 -0.90 -11.48
N TYR A 459 30.17 -0.48 -12.70
CA TYR A 459 30.07 -1.31 -13.91
C TYR A 459 31.43 -1.77 -14.45
N LEU A 460 32.53 -1.21 -13.93
CA LEU A 460 33.86 -1.65 -14.32
C LEU A 460 34.20 -3.01 -13.69
N PRO A 461 34.99 -3.86 -14.38
CA PRO A 461 35.48 -5.11 -13.81
C PRO A 461 36.46 -4.84 -12.66
N ASP A 462 36.69 -5.87 -11.83
CA ASP A 462 37.59 -5.76 -10.68
C ASP A 462 39.05 -5.52 -11.09
N VAL A 463 39.48 -5.94 -12.28
CA VAL A 463 40.83 -5.64 -12.77
C VAL A 463 40.71 -5.16 -14.21
N LEU A 464 41.12 -3.92 -14.44
CA LEU A 464 41.17 -3.35 -15.78
C LEU A 464 42.44 -3.83 -16.51
N PRO A 465 42.35 -4.22 -17.79
CA PRO A 465 43.51 -4.66 -18.55
C PRO A 465 44.48 -3.51 -18.89
N ASN A 466 43.96 -2.29 -19.01
CA ASN A 466 44.71 -1.09 -19.34
C ASN A 466 44.44 0.03 -18.32
N PRO A 467 45.43 0.89 -18.03
CA PRO A 467 45.31 1.94 -17.02
C PRO A 467 44.23 2.96 -17.38
N LEU A 468 43.34 3.20 -16.42
CA LEU A 468 42.25 4.18 -16.51
C LEU A 468 42.43 5.26 -15.45
N VAL A 469 42.44 6.50 -15.91
CA VAL A 469 42.44 7.72 -15.09
C VAL A 469 41.04 8.33 -15.11
N LEU A 470 40.46 8.54 -13.93
CA LEU A 470 39.18 9.22 -13.80
C LEU A 470 39.40 10.61 -13.19
N ARG A 471 39.08 11.66 -13.95
CA ARG A 471 39.12 13.04 -13.46
C ARG A 471 37.81 13.35 -12.75
N VAL A 472 37.89 13.83 -11.51
CA VAL A 472 36.76 14.37 -10.75
C VAL A 472 37.11 15.76 -10.22
N PRO A 473 36.15 16.70 -10.10
CA PRO A 473 36.46 18.05 -9.65
C PRO A 473 36.84 18.06 -8.18
N THR A 474 36.01 17.46 -7.34
CA THR A 474 36.24 17.27 -5.91
C THR A 474 35.84 15.86 -5.51
N LEU A 475 36.37 15.41 -4.38
CA LEU A 475 36.12 14.08 -3.86
C LEU A 475 35.97 14.17 -2.33
N GLN A 476 34.95 13.50 -1.79
CA GLN A 476 34.68 13.34 -0.37
C GLN A 476 35.07 11.94 0.09
N GLN A 477 35.40 11.78 1.36
CA GLN A 477 35.78 10.49 1.90
C GLN A 477 34.57 9.55 2.02
N GLU A 478 34.62 8.48 1.24
CA GLU A 478 33.61 7.42 1.25
C GLU A 478 34.29 6.05 1.12
N ALA A 479 34.21 5.23 2.17
CA ALA A 479 34.99 3.99 2.29
C ALA A 479 34.66 2.97 1.18
N ALA A 480 33.38 2.86 0.80
CA ALA A 480 32.93 1.96 -0.26
C ALA A 480 33.52 2.37 -1.63
N LEU A 481 33.58 3.68 -1.89
CA LEU A 481 34.12 4.21 -3.14
C LEU A 481 35.65 4.00 -3.22
N LEU A 482 36.37 4.24 -2.12
CA LEU A 482 37.80 3.95 -2.03
C LEU A 482 38.10 2.48 -2.31
N ALA A 483 37.38 1.56 -1.68
CA ALA A 483 37.55 0.13 -1.90
C ALA A 483 37.31 -0.26 -3.37
N ARG A 484 36.33 0.37 -4.04
CA ARG A 484 36.06 0.10 -5.46
C ARG A 484 37.15 0.65 -6.37
N VAL A 485 37.65 1.86 -6.12
CA VAL A 485 38.78 2.44 -6.88
C VAL A 485 40.02 1.55 -6.78
N GLN A 486 40.32 1.07 -5.56
CA GLN A 486 41.46 0.19 -5.31
C GLN A 486 41.28 -1.18 -5.96
N ALA A 487 40.08 -1.76 -5.90
CA ALA A 487 39.77 -3.01 -6.57
C ALA A 487 40.07 -2.88 -8.07
N CYS A 488 39.41 -1.96 -8.76
CA CYS A 488 39.55 -1.72 -10.20
C CYS A 488 40.95 -1.31 -10.67
N GLY A 489 41.84 -0.90 -9.74
CA GLY A 489 43.17 -0.38 -10.08
C GLY A 489 43.14 0.97 -10.78
N CYS A 490 42.07 1.75 -10.62
CA CYS A 490 41.94 3.06 -11.26
C CYS A 490 42.85 4.10 -10.59
N VAL A 491 43.36 5.02 -11.39
CA VAL A 491 44.09 6.21 -10.92
C VAL A 491 43.15 7.41 -11.00
N LEU A 492 43.26 8.34 -10.06
CA LEU A 492 42.42 9.53 -10.03
C LEU A 492 43.21 10.79 -10.42
N ALA A 493 42.49 11.69 -11.09
CA ALA A 493 42.92 13.07 -11.33
C ALA A 493 41.95 14.03 -10.63
N LEU A 494 42.47 15.05 -9.93
CA LEU A 494 41.63 16.09 -9.33
C LEU A 494 41.65 17.35 -10.21
N ALA A 495 40.51 18.03 -10.35
CA ALA A 495 40.50 19.38 -10.93
C ALA A 495 40.75 20.45 -9.87
N GLU A 496 40.16 20.31 -8.69
CA GLU A 496 40.30 21.26 -7.58
C GLU A 496 41.09 20.65 -6.41
N LEU A 497 41.98 21.45 -5.83
CA LEU A 497 42.76 21.08 -4.63
C LEU A 497 42.12 21.71 -3.40
N GLY A 498 41.24 20.95 -2.73
CA GLY A 498 40.59 21.37 -1.49
C GLY A 498 41.41 21.11 -0.22
N SER A 499 40.89 21.57 0.93
CA SER A 499 41.49 21.33 2.25
C SER A 499 41.54 19.84 2.65
N CYS A 500 40.67 19.02 2.06
CA CYS A 500 40.59 17.58 2.34
C CYS A 500 41.64 16.76 1.58
N THR A 501 42.23 17.29 0.50
CA THR A 501 43.13 16.53 -0.39
C THR A 501 44.28 15.83 0.33
N PRO A 502 45.01 16.45 1.29
CA PRO A 502 46.09 15.77 2.01
C PRO A 502 45.60 14.58 2.85
N VAL A 503 44.43 14.73 3.49
CA VAL A 503 43.83 13.67 4.32
C VAL A 503 43.42 12.48 3.46
N MET A 504 42.96 12.74 2.23
CA MET A 504 42.57 11.70 1.28
C MET A 504 43.76 10.93 0.74
N LEU A 505 44.86 11.62 0.40
CA LEU A 505 46.11 10.96 0.03
C LEU A 505 46.61 10.05 1.16
N ALA A 506 46.55 10.53 2.41
CA ALA A 506 46.91 9.73 3.58
C ALA A 506 45.97 8.53 3.81
N ALA A 507 44.70 8.63 3.42
CA ALA A 507 43.72 7.55 3.49
C ALA A 507 43.90 6.48 2.37
N GLY A 508 44.88 6.64 1.47
CA GLY A 508 45.23 5.64 0.47
C GLY A 508 44.46 5.74 -0.86
N TRP A 509 43.89 6.90 -1.17
CA TRP A 509 43.31 7.16 -2.49
C TRP A 509 44.40 7.25 -3.55
N SER A 510 44.22 6.58 -4.69
CA SER A 510 45.16 6.52 -5.84
C SER A 510 45.15 7.80 -6.70
N VAL A 511 45.20 8.97 -6.06
CA VAL A 511 45.26 10.27 -6.77
C VAL A 511 46.71 10.54 -7.19
N ARG A 512 46.95 10.65 -8.50
CA ARG A 512 48.28 10.89 -9.07
C ARG A 512 48.37 12.19 -9.86
N TYR A 513 47.28 12.58 -10.50
CA TYR A 513 47.27 13.68 -11.45
C TYR A 513 46.45 14.86 -10.93
N TRP A 514 46.82 16.03 -11.39
CA TRP A 514 46.06 17.25 -11.21
C TRP A 514 45.81 17.88 -12.59
N LEU A 515 44.54 18.06 -12.95
CA LEU A 515 44.09 18.60 -14.23
C LEU A 515 43.09 19.73 -13.98
N PRO A 516 43.58 20.96 -13.71
CA PRO A 516 42.74 22.10 -13.42
C PRO A 516 41.85 22.47 -14.60
N GLU A 517 40.71 23.11 -14.33
CA GLU A 517 39.87 23.64 -15.39
C GLU A 517 40.52 24.86 -16.06
N PRO A 518 40.28 25.10 -17.37
CA PRO A 518 40.93 26.18 -18.12
C PRO A 518 40.73 27.57 -17.52
N ALA A 519 39.62 27.81 -16.81
CA ALA A 519 39.28 29.08 -16.19
C ALA A 519 39.94 29.31 -14.81
N THR A 520 40.64 28.30 -14.27
CA THR A 520 41.27 28.39 -12.95
C THR A 520 42.70 28.93 -13.06
N HIS A 521 43.15 29.66 -12.03
CA HIS A 521 44.53 30.15 -11.93
C HIS A 521 45.49 28.99 -11.58
N GLY A 522 45.62 28.01 -12.47
CA GLY A 522 46.42 26.80 -12.25
C GLY A 522 47.84 27.11 -11.80
N ASP A 523 48.50 28.09 -12.41
CA ASP A 523 49.87 28.48 -12.04
C ASP A 523 50.02 28.85 -10.54
N LEU A 524 48.98 29.40 -9.90
CA LEU A 524 49.01 29.74 -8.48
C LEU A 524 48.98 28.51 -7.56
N LEU A 525 48.34 27.42 -8.00
CA LEU A 525 48.16 26.19 -7.22
C LEU A 525 49.21 25.12 -7.52
N GLN A 526 50.01 25.28 -8.57
CA GLN A 526 51.11 24.36 -8.91
C GLN A 526 52.07 24.08 -7.74
N PRO A 527 52.51 25.07 -6.92
CA PRO A 527 53.38 24.78 -5.77
C PRO A 527 52.70 23.93 -4.68
N LEU A 528 51.37 23.94 -4.60
CA LEU A 528 50.60 23.08 -3.71
C LEU A 528 50.50 21.67 -4.28
N ALA A 529 50.19 21.54 -5.58
CA ALA A 529 50.15 20.26 -6.29
C ALA A 529 51.49 19.52 -6.16
N ASN A 530 52.61 20.21 -6.38
CA ASN A 530 53.96 19.66 -6.26
C ASN A 530 54.27 19.20 -4.82
N ARG A 531 53.84 19.97 -3.80
CA ARG A 531 53.99 19.57 -2.39
C ARG A 531 53.18 18.32 -2.03
N LEU A 532 52.06 18.10 -2.71
CA LEU A 532 51.22 16.92 -2.55
C LEU A 532 51.66 15.74 -3.44
N GLY A 533 52.72 15.92 -4.25
CA GLY A 533 53.23 14.90 -5.16
C GLY A 533 52.35 14.64 -6.38
N LEU A 534 51.46 15.57 -6.73
CA LEU A 534 50.55 15.42 -7.87
C LEU A 534 51.19 15.94 -9.16
N LEU A 535 51.01 15.20 -10.25
CA LEU A 535 51.52 15.57 -11.57
C LEU A 535 50.53 16.46 -12.31
N TRP A 536 50.95 17.66 -12.69
CA TRP A 536 50.12 18.55 -13.51
C TRP A 536 50.02 18.03 -14.94
N LEU A 537 48.80 17.75 -15.38
CA LEU A 537 48.48 17.42 -16.77
C LEU A 537 48.13 18.67 -17.58
N ARG A 538 48.74 18.80 -18.76
CA ARG A 538 48.49 19.87 -19.71
C ARG A 538 48.18 19.30 -21.10
N PRO A 539 47.30 19.94 -21.90
CA PRO A 539 47.15 19.60 -23.30
C PRO A 539 48.49 19.70 -24.02
N VAL A 540 48.78 18.73 -24.89
CA VAL A 540 49.93 18.82 -25.79
C VAL A 540 49.58 19.85 -26.85
N GLU A 541 50.19 21.04 -26.79
CA GLU A 541 50.12 22.00 -27.89
C GLU A 541 50.72 21.34 -29.13
N THR A 542 49.89 21.10 -30.15
CA THR A 542 50.36 20.68 -31.47
C THR A 542 51.19 21.82 -32.06
N PRO A 543 52.49 21.63 -32.36
CA PRO A 543 53.26 22.66 -33.04
C PRO A 543 52.88 22.65 -34.52
N GLU A 544 51.84 23.39 -34.94
CA GLU A 544 51.64 23.82 -36.34
C GLU A 544 50.46 24.81 -36.48
N ALA A 545 50.79 26.11 -36.43
CA ALA A 545 50.22 27.18 -37.28
C ALA A 545 50.86 28.55 -36.97
N ASN A 546 52.17 28.60 -36.71
CA ASN A 546 52.93 29.84 -36.84
C ASN A 546 53.81 29.70 -38.08
N ASN A 547 53.27 30.13 -39.21
CA ASN A 547 54.03 30.38 -40.43
C ASN A 547 54.34 31.88 -40.48
N PRO A 548 55.51 32.37 -40.01
CA PRO A 548 55.98 33.70 -40.34
C PRO A 548 56.79 33.60 -41.64
N ALA A 549 56.10 33.51 -42.77
CA ALA A 549 56.74 33.65 -44.08
C ALA A 549 55.76 34.22 -45.10
N ASN A 550 55.67 35.54 -45.15
CA ASN A 550 55.85 36.24 -46.42
C ASN A 550 56.33 37.69 -46.18
N PRO A 551 57.46 38.13 -46.77
CA PRO A 551 57.84 39.54 -46.84
C PRO A 551 56.97 40.35 -47.80
#